data_AF-A0A1H4JYM4-F1
#
_entry.id   AF-A0A1H4JYM4-F1
#
_cell.length_a   1.000
_cell.length_b   1.000
_cell.length_c   1.000
_cell.angle_alpha   90.00
_cell.angle_beta   90.00
_cell.angle_gamma   90.00
#
_symmetry.space_group_name_H-M   'P 1'
#
loop_
_entity.id
_entity.type
_entity.pdbx_description
1 polymer ?
#
loop_
_entity_poly.entity_id
_entity_poly.type
_entity_poly.pdbx_seq_one_letter_code
_entity_poly.pdbx_strand_id
1 'polypeptide(L)'
;MLITAALFGLAPALLLLVLAIVERARSVQRVSSPGPRFAPAPGATVLYDALLLDADRRAIAAALIDLAVRRKVRLLVDADAAPQGGGRKRAPVAIEVVDGATFAPEELGVLEALFGPDHTSGRVRRFSSDGRALHRRVRAVLDEAESGLAAAGLLARGRRGWATYLLRVAATLVVGVCLLLLLAAWAVSEPGAALYVVLFAGLVIAIATMVVAPAPWRRFRPAAQPMREHLAGMREYIALAEAEPLRFSQSADGAELRQDVSPEAASERLQRFLLNERLLPYAVLFGLERSWTSVLRTESQELRLADGVDGALEVAGGVIEVIELVGGVVHLVSAVGDLMDATGGVVEVVGGVFEAVSS
;
A
#
# COMPACT_ATOMS: atom_id res chain seq x y z
N MET A 1 14.73 -14.95 -45.37
CA MET A 1 15.15 -14.09 -44.26
C MET A 1 13.98 -13.29 -43.68
N LEU A 2 13.14 -12.63 -44.50
CA LEU A 2 11.95 -11.91 -44.02
C LEU A 2 10.90 -12.80 -43.34
N ILE A 3 10.52 -13.93 -43.95
CA ILE A 3 9.55 -14.87 -43.37
C ILE A 3 10.05 -15.44 -42.04
N THR A 4 11.35 -15.78 -41.97
CA THR A 4 11.98 -16.27 -40.75
C THR A 4 12.00 -15.19 -39.65
N ALA A 5 12.31 -13.94 -39.97
CA ALA A 5 12.26 -12.84 -39.00
C ALA A 5 10.84 -12.54 -38.51
N ALA A 6 9.85 -12.60 -39.40
CA ALA A 6 8.45 -12.44 -39.03
C ALA A 6 7.96 -13.59 -38.13
N LEU A 7 8.33 -14.83 -38.45
CA LEU A 7 7.90 -16.03 -37.73
C LEU A 7 8.56 -16.17 -36.35
N PHE A 8 9.86 -15.86 -36.24
CA PHE A 8 10.63 -16.06 -35.00
C PHE A 8 10.81 -14.80 -34.15
N GLY A 9 10.57 -13.60 -34.71
CA GLY A 9 10.66 -12.33 -33.98
C GLY A 9 9.29 -11.69 -33.77
N LEU A 10 8.66 -11.23 -34.84
CA LEU A 10 7.46 -10.37 -34.75
C LEU A 10 6.21 -11.11 -34.24
N ALA A 11 5.90 -12.28 -34.82
CA ALA A 11 4.72 -13.06 -34.44
C ALA A 11 4.71 -13.49 -32.95
N PRO A 12 5.78 -14.05 -32.38
CA PRO A 12 5.81 -14.39 -30.96
C PRO A 12 5.79 -13.14 -30.07
N ALA A 13 6.46 -12.05 -30.47
CA ALA A 13 6.42 -10.79 -29.72
C ALA A 13 4.97 -10.26 -29.61
N LEU A 14 4.22 -10.24 -30.72
CA LEU A 14 2.82 -9.82 -30.73
C LEU A 14 1.93 -10.73 -29.87
N LEU A 15 2.11 -12.05 -29.96
CA LEU A 15 1.37 -13.01 -29.14
C LEU A 15 1.61 -12.77 -27.64
N LEU A 16 2.87 -12.60 -27.24
CA LEU A 16 3.24 -12.32 -25.85
C LEU A 16 2.67 -10.99 -25.36
N LEU A 17 2.67 -9.95 -26.21
CA LEU A 17 2.08 -8.67 -25.88
C LEU A 17 0.57 -8.80 -25.63
N VAL A 18 -0.16 -9.52 -26.49
CA VAL A 18 -1.60 -9.77 -26.29
C VAL A 18 -1.84 -10.52 -24.98
N LEU A 19 -1.06 -11.55 -24.68
CA LEU A 19 -1.17 -12.28 -23.42
C LEU A 19 -0.85 -11.40 -22.20
N ALA A 20 0.15 -10.53 -22.30
CA ALA A 20 0.49 -9.57 -21.24
C ALA A 20 -0.64 -8.54 -21.03
N ILE A 21 -1.27 -8.05 -22.10
CA ILE A 21 -2.45 -7.16 -22.01
C ILE A 21 -3.63 -7.88 -21.36
N VAL A 22 -3.91 -9.14 -21.74
CA VAL A 22 -4.99 -9.93 -21.16
C VAL A 22 -4.75 -10.19 -19.67
N GLU A 23 -3.54 -10.58 -19.28
CA GLU A 23 -3.20 -10.78 -17.88
C GLU A 23 -3.21 -9.46 -17.09
N ARG A 24 -2.80 -8.34 -17.70
CA ARG A 24 -2.92 -7.01 -17.10
C ARG A 24 -4.38 -6.61 -16.92
N ALA A 25 -5.24 -6.85 -17.90
CA ALA A 25 -6.68 -6.59 -17.79
C ALA A 25 -7.31 -7.44 -16.67
N ARG A 26 -6.92 -8.71 -16.56
CA ARG A 26 -7.35 -9.61 -15.48
C ARG A 26 -6.83 -9.19 -14.12
N SER A 27 -5.62 -8.65 -14.02
CA SER A 27 -5.02 -8.27 -12.73
C SER A 27 -5.70 -7.06 -12.10
N VAL A 28 -6.23 -6.13 -12.92
CA VAL A 28 -6.83 -4.88 -12.42
C VAL A 28 -8.03 -5.13 -11.50
N GLN A 29 -8.82 -6.20 -11.73
CA GLN A 29 -9.96 -6.61 -10.88
C GLN A 29 -10.78 -5.42 -10.36
N ARG A 30 -11.25 -4.58 -11.29
CA ARG A 30 -11.96 -3.33 -10.99
C ARG A 30 -13.16 -3.62 -10.09
N VAL A 31 -13.34 -2.77 -9.10
CA VAL A 31 -14.47 -2.79 -8.17
C VAL A 31 -15.19 -1.46 -8.30
N SER A 32 -16.49 -1.50 -8.50
CA SER A 32 -17.34 -0.31 -8.51
C SER A 32 -17.72 0.04 -7.07
N SER A 33 -17.74 1.31 -6.72
CA SER A 33 -18.26 1.73 -5.42
C SER A 33 -19.81 1.72 -5.47
N PRO A 34 -20.49 1.22 -4.43
CA PRO A 34 -21.94 1.28 -4.31
C PRO A 34 -22.42 2.65 -3.77
N GLY A 35 -21.55 3.66 -3.75
CA GLY A 35 -21.72 4.95 -3.10
C GLY A 35 -20.88 5.11 -1.81
N PRO A 36 -20.82 6.33 -1.25
CA PRO A 36 -19.98 6.64 -0.09
C PRO A 36 -20.43 5.87 1.16
N ARG A 37 -19.46 5.28 1.87
CA ARG A 37 -19.65 4.54 3.13
C ARG A 37 -18.78 5.15 4.23
N PHE A 38 -19.34 5.27 5.43
CA PHE A 38 -18.77 6.07 6.52
C PHE A 38 -18.16 5.24 7.66
N ALA A 39 -18.43 3.93 7.68
CA ALA A 39 -17.98 3.03 8.73
C ALA A 39 -17.38 1.75 8.14
N PRO A 40 -16.36 1.17 8.78
CA PRO A 40 -15.90 -0.18 8.48
C PRO A 40 -17.04 -1.21 8.58
N ALA A 41 -16.92 -2.32 7.85
CA ALA A 41 -17.87 -3.40 7.99
C ALA A 41 -17.82 -3.99 9.43
N PRO A 42 -18.95 -4.43 10.01
CA PRO A 42 -18.96 -5.00 11.35
C PRO A 42 -18.01 -6.20 11.45
N GLY A 43 -17.13 -6.19 12.44
CA GLY A 43 -16.14 -7.25 12.64
C GLY A 43 -14.96 -7.25 11.66
N ALA A 44 -14.85 -6.24 10.80
CA ALA A 44 -13.68 -6.09 9.92
C ALA A 44 -12.44 -5.66 10.70
N THR A 45 -11.29 -6.23 10.35
CA THR A 45 -9.99 -5.81 10.85
C THR A 45 -9.26 -5.04 9.75
N VAL A 46 -8.57 -3.97 10.13
CA VAL A 46 -7.81 -3.14 9.17
C VAL A 46 -6.76 -3.96 8.43
N LEU A 47 -6.20 -4.99 9.08
CA LEU A 47 -5.26 -5.93 8.47
C LEU A 47 -5.91 -6.74 7.32
N TYR A 48 -7.09 -7.30 7.53
CA TYR A 48 -7.80 -8.06 6.49
C TYR A 48 -8.28 -7.16 5.35
N ASP A 49 -8.79 -5.97 5.69
CA ASP A 49 -9.23 -4.99 4.70
C ASP A 49 -8.07 -4.51 3.82
N ALA A 50 -6.86 -4.37 4.39
CA ALA A 50 -5.66 -4.09 3.62
C ALA A 50 -5.37 -5.17 2.57
N LEU A 51 -5.49 -6.45 2.94
CA LEU A 51 -5.28 -7.57 2.01
C LEU A 51 -6.37 -7.66 0.93
N LEU A 52 -7.61 -7.28 1.26
CA LEU A 52 -8.72 -7.18 0.29
C LEU A 52 -8.52 -6.04 -0.72
N LEU A 53 -7.71 -5.04 -0.37
CA LEU A 53 -7.30 -3.94 -1.24
C LEU A 53 -5.98 -4.20 -1.99
N ASP A 54 -5.32 -5.35 -1.75
CA ASP A 54 -3.93 -5.62 -2.21
C ASP A 54 -2.93 -4.55 -1.71
N ALA A 55 -3.22 -3.96 -0.54
CA ALA A 55 -2.44 -2.92 0.12
C ALA A 55 -1.48 -3.49 1.19
N ASP A 56 -0.90 -4.68 0.93
CA ASP A 56 -0.01 -5.41 1.85
C ASP A 56 1.09 -4.51 2.46
N ARG A 57 1.68 -3.62 1.64
CA ARG A 57 2.76 -2.70 2.06
C ARG A 57 2.33 -1.70 3.14
N ARG A 58 1.04 -1.37 3.20
CA ARG A 58 0.46 -0.37 4.12
C ARG A 58 -0.30 -1.02 5.28
N ALA A 59 -0.53 -2.32 5.21
CA ALA A 59 -1.34 -3.07 6.16
C ALA A 59 -0.88 -2.91 7.61
N ILE A 60 0.42 -3.12 7.88
CA ILE A 60 0.96 -3.02 9.24
C ILE A 60 0.93 -1.59 9.77
N ALA A 61 1.25 -0.60 8.92
CA ALA A 61 1.20 0.81 9.32
C ALA A 61 -0.24 1.23 9.67
N ALA A 62 -1.22 0.86 8.84
CA ALA A 62 -2.63 1.13 9.09
C ALA A 62 -3.14 0.39 10.33
N ALA A 63 -2.75 -0.87 10.55
CA ALA A 63 -3.12 -1.62 11.75
C ALA A 63 -2.54 -1.00 13.03
N LEU A 64 -1.30 -0.49 12.99
CA LEU A 64 -0.72 0.22 14.12
C LEU A 64 -1.45 1.54 14.43
N ILE A 65 -1.85 2.27 13.38
CA ILE A 65 -2.65 3.49 13.52
C ILE A 65 -4.04 3.15 14.08
N ASP A 66 -4.67 2.05 13.65
CA ASP A 66 -5.95 1.58 14.21
C ASP A 66 -5.84 1.28 15.71
N LEU A 67 -4.75 0.65 16.15
CA LEU A 67 -4.49 0.43 17.59
C LEU A 67 -4.29 1.73 18.37
N ALA A 68 -3.67 2.75 17.75
CA ALA A 68 -3.49 4.06 18.35
C ALA A 68 -4.82 4.83 18.47
N VAL A 69 -5.61 4.83 17.40
CA VAL A 69 -6.96 5.45 17.34
C VAL A 69 -7.92 4.78 18.34
N ARG A 70 -7.85 3.45 18.49
CA ARG A 70 -8.62 2.70 19.50
C ARG A 70 -8.06 2.84 20.92
N ARG A 71 -7.04 3.68 21.12
CA ARG A 71 -6.36 3.94 22.41
C ARG A 71 -5.82 2.69 23.10
N LYS A 72 -5.48 1.64 22.35
CA LYS A 72 -4.82 0.44 22.89
C LYS A 72 -3.30 0.64 23.02
N VAL A 73 -2.76 1.54 22.20
CA VAL A 73 -1.32 1.82 22.07
C VAL A 73 -1.11 3.34 22.03
N ARG A 74 -0.07 3.83 22.69
CA ARG A 74 0.47 5.19 22.51
C ARG A 74 1.78 5.11 21.73
N LEU A 75 1.93 5.97 20.73
CA LEU A 75 3.16 6.08 19.96
C LEU A 75 4.05 7.14 20.62
N LEU A 76 5.11 6.69 21.27
CA LEU A 76 6.11 7.54 21.89
C LEU A 76 7.23 7.79 20.90
N VAL A 77 7.66 9.03 20.73
CA VAL A 77 8.80 9.33 19.87
C VAL A 77 9.74 10.27 20.59
N ASP A 78 11.00 9.86 20.67
CA ASP A 78 12.05 10.73 21.18
C ASP A 78 12.28 11.88 20.20
N ALA A 79 11.70 13.05 20.51
CA ALA A 79 11.96 14.30 19.80
C ALA A 79 13.44 14.69 19.88
N ASP A 80 14.13 14.30 20.96
CA ASP A 80 15.55 14.59 21.20
C ASP A 80 16.50 13.66 20.42
N ALA A 81 15.98 12.62 19.76
CA ALA A 81 16.74 11.71 18.90
C ALA A 81 16.66 12.08 17.40
N ALA A 82 16.18 13.27 17.06
CA ALA A 82 16.32 13.82 15.71
C ALA A 82 17.82 14.05 15.43
N PRO A 83 18.42 13.41 14.41
CA PRO A 83 19.85 13.55 14.16
C PRO A 83 20.16 15.00 13.77
N GLN A 84 20.87 15.74 14.64
CA GLN A 84 21.38 17.09 14.37
C GLN A 84 22.50 17.14 13.31
N GLY A 85 22.74 16.05 12.59
CA GLY A 85 23.67 15.98 11.48
C GLY A 85 23.06 15.13 10.38
N GLY A 86 23.23 15.55 9.11
CA GLY A 86 22.59 15.02 7.89
C GLY A 86 22.88 13.56 7.52
N GLY A 87 22.90 12.65 8.50
CA GLY A 87 22.77 11.21 8.33
C GLY A 87 21.31 10.81 8.50
N ARG A 88 20.80 10.09 7.51
CA ARG A 88 19.44 9.53 7.38
C ARG A 88 19.19 8.39 8.41
N LYS A 89 19.46 8.64 9.70
CA LYS A 89 19.16 7.69 10.79
C LYS A 89 17.79 7.99 11.38
N ARG A 90 16.97 6.95 11.41
CA ARG A 90 15.54 6.94 11.78
C ARG A 90 15.39 7.24 13.27
N ALA A 91 14.50 8.14 13.64
CA ALA A 91 14.11 8.32 15.05
C ALA A 91 13.48 7.00 15.54
N PRO A 92 13.91 6.46 16.71
CA PRO A 92 13.32 5.26 17.26
C PRO A 92 11.91 5.60 17.75
N VAL A 93 10.90 5.22 16.97
CA VAL A 93 9.51 5.24 17.44
C VAL A 93 9.37 4.11 18.47
N ALA A 94 8.93 4.44 19.68
CA ALA A 94 8.61 3.49 20.73
C ALA A 94 7.10 3.40 20.88
N ILE A 95 6.61 2.29 21.40
CA ILE A 95 5.19 2.03 21.60
C ILE A 95 4.98 1.77 23.09
N GLU A 96 4.06 2.51 23.70
CA GLU A 96 3.57 2.22 25.04
C GLU A 96 2.21 1.53 24.95
N VAL A 97 2.09 0.36 25.58
CA VAL A 97 0.80 -0.34 25.69
C VAL A 97 -0.01 0.28 26.83
N VAL A 98 -1.26 0.62 26.58
CA VAL A 98 -2.15 1.20 27.59
C VAL A 98 -2.57 0.11 28.58
N ASP A 99 -2.51 0.42 29.88
CA ASP A 99 -2.87 -0.51 30.96
C ASP A 99 -4.34 -0.95 30.83
N GLY A 100 -4.58 -2.28 30.83
CA GLY A 100 -5.93 -2.86 30.71
C GLY A 100 -6.44 -3.05 29.27
N ALA A 101 -5.63 -2.73 28.25
CA ALA A 101 -6.01 -2.95 26.85
C ALA A 101 -6.14 -4.46 26.53
N THR A 102 -7.28 -4.85 25.94
CA THR A 102 -7.49 -6.20 25.41
C THR A 102 -7.15 -6.22 23.92
N PHE A 103 -6.32 -7.20 23.53
CA PHE A 103 -5.91 -7.38 22.15
C PHE A 103 -6.59 -8.62 21.55
N ALA A 104 -7.09 -8.48 20.33
CA ALA A 104 -7.47 -9.62 19.52
C ALA A 104 -6.21 -10.43 19.15
N PRO A 105 -6.32 -11.75 18.87
CA PRO A 105 -5.19 -12.58 18.49
C PRO A 105 -4.38 -12.01 17.31
N GLU A 106 -5.06 -11.42 16.33
CA GLU A 106 -4.46 -10.82 15.14
C GLU A 106 -3.67 -9.54 15.48
N GLU A 107 -4.22 -8.70 16.37
CA GLU A 107 -3.56 -7.49 16.86
C GLU A 107 -2.29 -7.84 17.64
N LEU A 108 -2.35 -8.90 18.45
CA LEU A 108 -1.21 -9.40 19.21
C LEU A 108 -0.10 -9.91 18.29
N GLY A 109 -0.45 -10.62 17.21
CA GLY A 109 0.50 -11.08 16.20
C GLY A 109 1.21 -9.92 15.48
N VAL A 110 0.50 -8.83 15.17
CA VAL A 110 1.11 -7.61 14.61
C VAL A 110 2.10 -6.99 15.58
N LEU A 111 1.72 -6.85 16.85
CA LEU A 111 2.60 -6.30 17.88
C LEU A 111 3.83 -7.19 18.08
N GLU A 112 3.66 -8.51 18.22
CA GLU A 112 4.76 -9.46 18.38
C GLU A 112 5.71 -9.44 17.17
N ALA A 113 5.20 -9.30 15.95
CA ALA A 113 6.05 -9.19 14.77
C ALA A 113 6.93 -7.92 14.77
N LEU A 114 6.32 -6.78 15.12
CA LEU A 114 6.96 -5.47 15.18
C LEU A 114 8.03 -5.40 16.26
N PHE A 115 7.70 -5.98 17.41
CA PHE A 115 8.59 -6.08 18.54
C PHE A 115 9.65 -7.14 18.27
N GLY A 116 9.32 -8.43 18.21
CA GLY A 116 10.27 -9.55 18.19
C GLY A 116 10.39 -10.25 19.55
N PRO A 117 11.45 -11.06 19.77
CA PRO A 117 11.66 -11.80 21.02
C PRO A 117 12.51 -11.05 22.08
N ASP A 118 13.30 -10.05 21.68
CA ASP A 118 14.28 -9.37 22.55
C ASP A 118 13.70 -8.23 23.39
N HIS A 119 12.42 -8.32 23.80
CA HIS A 119 11.72 -7.17 24.38
C HIS A 119 12.01 -7.00 25.85
N THR A 120 12.40 -5.78 26.20
CA THR A 120 12.36 -5.31 27.58
C THR A 120 10.93 -5.47 28.08
N SER A 121 10.75 -6.16 29.19
CA SER A 121 9.47 -6.48 29.85
C SER A 121 8.72 -5.24 30.40
N GLY A 122 9.05 -4.04 29.91
CA GLY A 122 8.43 -2.78 30.31
C GLY A 122 7.20 -2.42 29.47
N ARG A 123 6.47 -1.40 29.94
CA ARG A 123 5.31 -0.82 29.26
C ARG A 123 5.66 -0.18 27.91
N VAL A 124 6.89 0.31 27.78
CA VAL A 124 7.46 0.88 26.55
C VAL A 124 8.26 -0.17 25.80
N ARG A 125 7.85 -0.44 24.56
CA ARG A 125 8.48 -1.40 23.65
C ARG A 125 9.11 -0.69 22.46
N ARG A 126 10.34 -1.06 22.12
CA ARG A 126 11.06 -0.55 20.95
C ARG A 126 10.93 -1.52 19.78
N PHE A 127 10.92 -0.98 18.55
CA PHE A 127 10.98 -1.81 17.35
C PHE A 127 12.26 -2.65 17.29
N SER A 128 12.14 -3.83 16.68
CA SER A 128 13.28 -4.69 16.37
C SER A 128 14.37 -3.92 15.63
N SER A 129 15.62 -4.03 16.12
CA SER A 129 16.80 -3.45 15.45
C SER A 129 17.20 -4.24 14.19
N ASP A 130 16.88 -5.54 14.13
CA ASP A 130 17.10 -6.36 12.93
C ASP A 130 15.93 -6.21 11.93
N GLY A 131 16.18 -5.45 10.85
CA GLY A 131 15.23 -5.24 9.77
C GLY A 131 14.88 -6.51 8.98
N ARG A 132 15.80 -7.47 8.82
CA ARG A 132 15.53 -8.73 8.09
C ARG A 132 14.66 -9.67 8.92
N ALA A 133 14.92 -9.75 10.23
CA ALA A 133 14.05 -10.51 11.14
C ALA A 133 12.66 -9.89 11.23
N LEU A 134 12.58 -8.56 11.36
CA LEU A 134 11.31 -7.82 11.35
C LEU A 134 10.51 -8.10 10.09
N HIS A 135 11.13 -7.99 8.91
CA HIS A 135 10.47 -8.26 7.63
C HIS A 135 9.91 -9.68 7.57
N ARG A 136 10.68 -10.69 7.99
CA ARG A 136 10.22 -12.09 8.00
C ARG A 136 9.01 -12.29 8.93
N ARG A 137 9.03 -11.69 10.12
CA ARG A 137 7.89 -11.77 11.06
C ARG A 137 6.65 -11.06 10.53
N VAL A 138 6.83 -9.86 9.98
CA VAL A 138 5.73 -9.12 9.32
C VAL A 138 5.15 -9.93 8.16
N ARG A 139 5.99 -10.54 7.32
CA ARG A 139 5.55 -11.39 6.22
C ARG A 139 4.75 -12.59 6.73
N ALA A 140 5.19 -13.23 7.82
CA ALA A 140 4.48 -14.33 8.44
C ALA A 140 3.07 -13.92 8.93
N VAL A 141 2.92 -12.75 9.56
CA VAL A 141 1.60 -12.22 9.96
C VAL A 141 0.70 -11.98 8.75
N LEU A 142 1.24 -11.42 7.67
CA LEU A 142 0.47 -11.21 6.43
C LEU A 142 0.09 -12.54 5.76
N ASP A 143 0.96 -13.53 5.78
CA ASP A 143 0.71 -14.86 5.21
C ASP A 143 -0.34 -15.65 6.01
N GLU A 144 -0.33 -15.51 7.34
CA GLU A 144 -1.37 -16.09 8.22
C GLU A 144 -2.72 -15.42 7.96
N ALA A 145 -2.75 -14.08 7.89
CA ALA A 145 -3.96 -13.33 7.57
C ALA A 145 -4.51 -13.66 6.17
N GLU A 146 -3.63 -13.82 5.18
CA GLU A 146 -3.99 -14.29 3.84
C GLU A 146 -4.56 -15.70 3.87
N SER A 147 -3.99 -16.59 4.69
CA SER A 147 -4.46 -17.96 4.87
C SER A 147 -5.85 -18.00 5.51
N GLY A 148 -6.11 -17.15 6.51
CA GLY A 148 -7.44 -16.96 7.10
C GLY A 148 -8.48 -16.49 6.09
N LEU A 149 -8.15 -15.48 5.28
CA LEU A 149 -9.03 -14.99 4.20
C LEU A 149 -9.24 -16.03 3.09
N ALA A 150 -8.22 -16.84 2.78
CA ALA A 150 -8.35 -17.94 1.83
C ALA A 150 -9.23 -19.08 2.38
N ALA A 151 -9.13 -19.38 3.68
CA ALA A 151 -9.99 -20.35 4.37
C ALA A 151 -11.45 -19.88 4.43
N ALA A 152 -11.67 -18.57 4.60
CA ALA A 152 -12.99 -17.93 4.50
C ALA A 152 -13.53 -17.87 3.05
N GLY A 153 -12.78 -18.35 2.06
CA GLY A 153 -13.21 -18.39 0.66
C GLY A 153 -13.21 -17.02 -0.03
N LEU A 154 -12.57 -16.01 0.56
CA LEU A 154 -12.48 -14.64 0.01
C LEU A 154 -11.32 -14.52 -0.99
N LEU A 155 -10.22 -15.23 -0.75
CA LEU A 155 -9.02 -15.24 -1.60
C LEU A 155 -8.80 -16.60 -2.25
N ALA A 156 -8.20 -16.61 -3.44
CA ALA A 156 -7.55 -17.81 -3.95
C ALA A 156 -6.19 -17.99 -3.26
N ARG A 157 -5.79 -19.23 -2.99
CA ARG A 157 -4.46 -19.53 -2.44
C ARG A 157 -3.36 -19.11 -3.42
N GLY A 158 -2.43 -18.31 -2.93
CA GLY A 158 -1.25 -17.87 -3.66
C GLY A 158 -1.50 -16.76 -4.68
N ARG A 159 -0.43 -16.04 -5.00
CA ARG A 159 -0.40 -15.01 -6.05
C ARG A 159 -0.14 -15.64 -7.42
N ARG A 160 -0.74 -15.09 -8.47
CA ARG A 160 -0.56 -15.56 -9.85
C ARG A 160 0.73 -14.97 -10.45
N GLY A 161 1.87 -15.39 -9.90
CA GLY A 161 3.20 -14.91 -10.31
C GLY A 161 3.90 -15.76 -11.37
N TRP A 162 3.61 -17.07 -11.43
CA TRP A 162 4.32 -17.97 -12.35
C TRP A 162 4.02 -17.67 -13.83
N ALA A 163 2.77 -17.33 -14.15
CA ALA A 163 2.37 -17.01 -15.51
C ALA A 163 3.00 -15.69 -16.00
N THR A 164 3.07 -14.68 -15.12
CA THR A 164 3.73 -13.40 -15.43
C THR A 164 5.25 -13.55 -15.50
N TYR A 165 5.83 -14.41 -14.65
CA TYR A 165 7.24 -14.79 -14.75
C TYR A 165 7.55 -15.48 -16.08
N LEU A 166 6.75 -16.47 -16.49
CA LEU A 166 6.92 -17.17 -17.77
C LEU A 166 6.80 -16.22 -18.97
N LEU A 167 5.86 -15.26 -18.92
CA LEU A 167 5.73 -14.19 -19.91
C LEU A 167 7.01 -13.35 -20.02
N ARG A 168 7.60 -12.96 -18.88
CA ARG A 168 8.85 -12.18 -18.86
C ARG A 168 10.04 -12.98 -19.38
N VAL A 169 10.16 -14.26 -18.99
CA VAL A 169 11.21 -15.15 -19.49
C VAL A 169 11.07 -15.34 -21.01
N ALA A 170 9.86 -15.58 -21.50
CA ALA A 170 9.60 -15.72 -22.94
C ALA A 170 9.90 -14.42 -23.71
N ALA A 171 9.52 -13.26 -23.17
CA ALA A 171 9.85 -11.96 -23.76
C ALA A 171 11.37 -11.74 -23.83
N THR A 172 12.11 -12.12 -22.78
CA THR A 172 13.58 -12.03 -22.75
C THR A 172 14.22 -12.93 -23.81
N LEU A 173 13.68 -14.13 -24.02
CA LEU A 173 14.13 -15.03 -25.09
C LEU A 173 13.89 -14.44 -26.47
N VAL A 174 12.72 -13.84 -26.71
CA VAL A 174 12.39 -13.18 -28.00
C VAL A 174 13.33 -11.98 -28.25
N VAL A 175 13.65 -11.19 -27.22
CA VAL A 175 14.67 -10.12 -27.31
C VAL A 175 16.02 -10.70 -27.77
N GLY A 176 16.46 -11.80 -27.15
CA GLY A 176 17.71 -12.47 -27.51
C GLY A 176 17.72 -12.99 -28.96
N VAL A 177 16.61 -13.59 -29.41
CA VAL A 177 16.45 -14.06 -30.80
C VAL A 177 16.45 -12.89 -31.79
N CYS A 178 15.73 -11.81 -31.51
CA CYS A 178 15.72 -10.62 -32.35
C CYS A 178 17.12 -10.00 -32.46
N LEU A 179 17.88 -9.92 -31.35
CA LEU A 179 19.24 -9.40 -31.34
C LEU A 179 20.20 -10.30 -32.15
N LEU A 180 20.10 -11.62 -32.00
CA LEU A 180 20.89 -12.57 -32.79
C LEU A 180 20.60 -12.45 -34.29
N LEU A 181 19.32 -12.32 -34.66
CA LEU A 181 18.91 -12.15 -36.06
C LEU A 181 19.34 -10.79 -36.62
N LEU A 182 19.37 -9.73 -35.81
CA LEU A 182 19.91 -8.42 -36.20
C LEU A 182 21.42 -8.52 -36.46
N LEU A 183 22.16 -9.22 -35.60
CA LEU A 183 23.60 -9.46 -35.79
C LEU A 183 23.85 -10.28 -37.06
N ALA A 184 23.05 -11.33 -37.30
CA ALA A 184 23.14 -12.15 -38.50
C ALA A 184 22.79 -11.36 -39.77
N ALA A 185 21.79 -10.48 -39.72
CA ALA A 185 21.42 -9.60 -40.83
C ALA A 185 22.55 -8.61 -41.16
N TRP A 186 23.27 -8.13 -40.14
CA TRP A 186 24.43 -7.25 -40.32
C TRP A 186 25.62 -7.94 -41.01
N ALA A 187 25.77 -9.26 -40.83
CA ALA A 187 26.81 -10.04 -41.49
C ALA A 187 26.51 -10.36 -42.98
N VAL A 188 25.30 -10.05 -43.47
CA VAL A 188 24.88 -10.25 -44.86
C VAL A 188 25.03 -8.94 -45.63
N SER A 189 25.49 -9.00 -46.88
CA SER A 189 25.77 -7.81 -47.71
C SER A 189 24.53 -7.06 -48.20
N GLU A 190 23.40 -7.75 -48.41
CA GLU A 190 22.14 -7.18 -48.94
C GLU A 190 20.90 -7.65 -48.11
N PRO A 191 20.79 -7.30 -46.82
CA PRO A 191 19.75 -7.85 -45.93
C PRO A 191 18.35 -7.24 -46.15
N GLY A 192 18.23 -6.16 -46.92
CA GLY A 192 16.98 -5.46 -47.20
C GLY A 192 16.43 -4.68 -45.99
N ALA A 193 16.09 -3.41 -46.17
CA ALA A 193 15.63 -2.54 -45.07
C ALA A 193 14.40 -3.09 -44.31
N ALA A 194 13.50 -3.79 -45.01
CA ALA A 194 12.33 -4.42 -44.41
C ALA A 194 12.68 -5.44 -43.31
N LEU A 195 13.83 -6.11 -43.40
CA LEU A 195 14.27 -7.09 -42.40
C LEU A 195 14.59 -6.41 -41.07
N TYR A 196 15.34 -5.30 -41.12
CA TYR A 196 15.67 -4.52 -39.93
C TYR A 196 14.41 -3.93 -39.28
N VAL A 197 13.46 -3.42 -40.08
CA VAL A 197 12.20 -2.87 -39.55
C VAL A 197 11.41 -3.94 -38.79
N VAL A 198 11.27 -5.15 -39.36
CA VAL A 198 10.53 -6.25 -38.71
C VAL A 198 11.21 -6.70 -37.41
N LEU A 199 12.54 -6.82 -37.41
CA LEU A 199 13.29 -7.23 -36.22
C LEU A 199 13.28 -6.16 -35.12
N PHE A 200 13.41 -4.88 -35.48
CA PHE A 200 13.33 -3.78 -34.54
C PHE A 200 11.91 -3.65 -33.96
N ALA A 201 10.87 -3.80 -34.78
CA ALA A 201 9.49 -3.84 -34.29
C ALA A 201 9.28 -5.01 -33.30
N GLY A 202 9.78 -6.21 -33.62
CA GLY A 202 9.74 -7.36 -32.70
C GLY A 202 10.46 -7.09 -31.38
N LEU A 203 11.64 -6.46 -31.42
CA LEU A 203 12.40 -6.05 -30.24
C LEU A 203 11.61 -5.07 -29.35
N VAL A 204 11.07 -4.00 -29.94
CA VAL A 204 10.26 -2.99 -29.23
C VAL A 204 9.03 -3.63 -28.59
N ILE A 205 8.32 -4.51 -29.30
CA ILE A 205 7.14 -5.20 -28.78
C ILE A 205 7.51 -6.14 -27.63
N ALA A 206 8.64 -6.84 -27.71
CA ALA A 206 9.10 -7.71 -26.64
C ALA A 206 9.48 -6.92 -25.37
N ILE A 207 10.13 -5.77 -25.52
CA ILE A 207 10.40 -4.85 -24.41
C ILE A 207 9.09 -4.30 -23.82
N ALA A 208 8.16 -3.87 -24.67
CA ALA A 208 6.84 -3.40 -24.24
C ALA A 208 6.09 -4.48 -23.45
N THR A 209 6.21 -5.75 -23.84
CA THR A 209 5.62 -6.88 -23.11
C THR A 209 6.13 -6.96 -21.67
N MET A 210 7.43 -6.72 -21.43
CA MET A 210 8.00 -6.75 -20.08
C MET A 210 7.42 -5.64 -19.18
N VAL A 211 7.18 -4.45 -19.75
CA VAL A 211 6.59 -3.30 -19.05
C VAL A 211 5.09 -3.50 -18.80
N VAL A 212 4.36 -4.06 -19.77
CA VAL A 212 2.91 -4.28 -19.67
C VAL A 212 2.58 -5.42 -18.69
N ALA A 213 3.40 -6.48 -18.67
CA ALA A 213 3.20 -7.66 -17.85
C ALA A 213 3.06 -7.29 -16.35
N PRO A 214 1.92 -7.60 -15.72
CA PRO A 214 1.67 -7.19 -14.34
C PRO A 214 2.62 -7.88 -13.35
N ALA A 215 2.82 -7.25 -12.20
CA ALA A 215 3.44 -7.88 -11.04
C ALA A 215 2.58 -9.07 -10.55
N PRO A 216 3.13 -9.97 -9.71
CA PRO A 216 2.37 -11.05 -9.10
C PRO A 216 1.12 -10.54 -8.37
N TRP A 217 -0.05 -10.86 -8.91
CA TRP A 217 -1.32 -10.32 -8.44
C TRP A 217 -2.15 -11.37 -7.69
N ARG A 218 -2.93 -10.89 -6.72
CA ARG A 218 -3.81 -11.70 -5.88
C ARG A 218 -5.14 -11.93 -6.60
N ARG A 219 -5.68 -13.16 -6.59
CA ARG A 219 -6.99 -13.45 -7.19
C ARG A 219 -8.07 -13.45 -6.11
N PHE A 220 -9.05 -12.56 -6.25
CA PHE A 220 -10.21 -12.49 -5.38
C PHE A 220 -11.32 -13.45 -5.83
N ARG A 221 -12.04 -14.03 -4.88
CA ARG A 221 -13.24 -14.84 -5.14
C ARG A 221 -14.49 -13.94 -5.20
N PRO A 222 -15.59 -14.40 -5.81
CA PRO A 222 -16.85 -13.63 -5.83
C PRO A 222 -17.34 -13.22 -4.43
N ALA A 223 -17.11 -14.07 -3.42
CA ALA A 223 -17.46 -13.77 -2.03
C ALA A 223 -16.75 -12.53 -1.44
N ALA A 224 -15.59 -12.14 -1.98
CA ALA A 224 -14.89 -10.93 -1.56
C ALA A 224 -15.42 -9.64 -2.20
N GLN A 225 -16.28 -9.74 -3.24
CA GLN A 225 -16.77 -8.55 -3.94
C GLN A 225 -17.52 -7.58 -3.02
N PRO A 226 -18.50 -8.00 -2.20
CA PRO A 226 -19.24 -7.06 -1.35
C PRO A 226 -18.36 -6.29 -0.38
N MET A 227 -17.35 -6.97 0.20
CA MET A 227 -16.38 -6.33 1.09
C MET A 227 -15.54 -5.31 0.33
N ARG A 228 -15.02 -5.67 -0.85
CA ARG A 228 -14.22 -4.76 -1.67
C ARG A 228 -15.03 -3.56 -2.18
N GLU A 229 -16.31 -3.76 -2.51
CA GLU A 229 -17.24 -2.70 -2.90
C GLU A 229 -17.48 -1.75 -1.74
N HIS A 230 -17.66 -2.26 -0.52
CA HIS A 230 -17.76 -1.45 0.69
C HIS A 230 -16.49 -0.61 0.92
N LEU A 231 -15.30 -1.23 0.79
CA LEU A 231 -14.01 -0.52 0.86
C LEU A 231 -13.87 0.54 -0.25
N ALA A 232 -14.38 0.27 -1.46
CA ALA A 232 -14.39 1.24 -2.55
C ALA A 232 -15.31 2.43 -2.24
N GLY A 233 -16.45 2.20 -1.59
CA GLY A 233 -17.33 3.25 -1.07
C GLY A 233 -16.68 4.08 0.04
N MET A 234 -15.91 3.46 0.92
CA MET A 234 -15.13 4.22 1.92
C MET A 234 -14.04 5.07 1.29
N ARG A 235 -13.35 4.55 0.25
CA ARG A 235 -12.36 5.34 -0.50
C ARG A 235 -13.01 6.54 -1.19
N GLU A 236 -14.17 6.35 -1.81
CA GLU A 236 -14.94 7.44 -2.42
C GLU A 236 -15.34 8.48 -1.37
N TYR A 237 -15.80 8.03 -0.20
CA TYR A 237 -16.14 8.93 0.90
C TYR A 237 -14.95 9.78 1.36
N ILE A 238 -13.81 9.15 1.66
CA ILE A 238 -12.59 9.84 2.10
C ILE A 238 -12.08 10.80 1.00
N ALA A 239 -12.16 10.42 -0.27
CA ALA A 239 -11.77 11.28 -1.38
C ALA A 239 -12.72 12.48 -1.56
N LEU A 240 -14.03 12.29 -1.37
CA LEU A 240 -15.01 13.37 -1.44
C LEU A 240 -14.87 14.36 -0.27
N ALA A 241 -14.57 13.83 0.93
CA ALA A 241 -14.28 14.60 2.12
C ALA A 241 -13.06 15.53 1.94
N GLU A 242 -12.07 15.10 1.14
CA GLU A 242 -10.93 15.94 0.74
C GLU A 242 -11.33 17.06 -0.23
N ALA A 243 -12.20 16.77 -1.20
CA ALA A 243 -12.55 17.72 -2.26
C ALA A 243 -13.53 18.82 -1.81
N GLU A 244 -14.51 18.51 -0.95
CA GLU A 244 -15.57 19.46 -0.56
C GLU A 244 -15.90 19.40 0.96
N PRO A 245 -15.06 20.01 1.84
CA PRO A 245 -15.22 19.97 3.30
C PRO A 245 -16.54 20.56 3.86
N LEU A 246 -17.28 21.34 3.06
CA LEU A 246 -18.58 21.93 3.42
C LEU A 246 -19.77 21.02 3.07
N ARG A 247 -19.67 20.23 1.99
CA ARG A 247 -20.64 19.13 1.71
C ARG A 247 -20.42 17.95 2.66
N PHE A 248 -19.17 17.77 3.09
CA PHE A 248 -18.79 16.87 4.17
C PHE A 248 -19.58 17.14 5.46
N SER A 249 -19.71 18.40 5.91
CA SER A 249 -20.43 18.70 7.16
C SER A 249 -21.94 18.51 7.06
N GLN A 250 -22.54 18.67 5.88
CA GLN A 250 -23.98 18.52 5.69
C GLN A 250 -24.43 17.06 5.49
N SER A 251 -23.51 16.17 5.09
CA SER A 251 -23.81 14.74 4.89
C SER A 251 -23.46 13.87 6.09
N ALA A 252 -22.64 14.38 7.02
CA ALA A 252 -22.22 13.68 8.23
C ALA A 252 -23.29 13.63 9.35
N ASP A 253 -24.48 14.23 9.16
CA ASP A 253 -25.60 14.20 10.14
C ASP A 253 -26.28 12.82 10.32
N GLY A 254 -25.62 11.74 9.92
CA GLY A 254 -26.10 10.37 10.04
C GLY A 254 -26.24 9.90 11.50
N ALA A 255 -27.42 9.37 11.82
CA ALA A 255 -27.88 8.95 13.16
C ALA A 255 -26.98 7.94 13.93
N GLU A 256 -25.94 7.36 13.31
CA GLU A 256 -25.03 6.40 13.95
C GLU A 256 -23.96 7.06 14.83
N LEU A 257 -23.70 8.36 14.69
CA LEU A 257 -22.73 9.12 15.50
C LEU A 257 -23.18 9.39 16.95
N ARG A 258 -24.49 9.29 17.24
CA ARG A 258 -25.06 9.61 18.56
C ARG A 258 -24.82 8.56 19.64
N GLN A 259 -24.30 7.38 19.30
CA GLN A 259 -24.27 6.26 20.24
C GLN A 259 -23.06 6.28 21.19
N ASP A 260 -21.96 6.96 20.83
CA ASP A 260 -20.68 6.89 21.56
C ASP A 260 -20.31 8.17 22.34
N VAL A 261 -21.08 9.26 22.23
CA VAL A 261 -20.76 10.53 22.90
C VAL A 261 -21.85 10.90 23.90
N SER A 262 -21.47 11.11 25.17
CA SER A 262 -22.37 11.65 26.18
C SER A 262 -22.96 12.98 25.68
N PRO A 263 -24.28 13.23 25.84
CA PRO A 263 -24.91 14.48 25.44
C PRO A 263 -24.29 15.72 26.11
N GLU A 264 -23.55 15.52 27.20
CA GLU A 264 -22.86 16.58 27.96
C GLU A 264 -21.51 17.00 27.35
N ALA A 265 -20.94 16.24 26.41
CA ALA A 265 -19.59 16.45 25.87
C ALA A 265 -19.52 16.78 24.37
N ALA A 266 -20.62 16.76 23.62
CA ALA A 266 -20.55 16.64 22.17
C ALA A 266 -20.87 17.94 21.42
N SER A 267 -19.88 18.81 21.21
CA SER A 267 -19.99 19.80 20.13
C SER A 267 -19.97 19.06 18.78
N GLU A 268 -20.77 19.50 17.79
CA GLU A 268 -20.81 18.90 16.44
C GLU A 268 -19.40 18.76 15.83
N ARG A 269 -18.52 19.71 16.15
CA ARG A 269 -17.11 19.72 15.73
C ARG A 269 -16.29 18.60 16.38
N LEU A 270 -16.50 18.29 17.65
CA LEU A 270 -15.81 17.17 18.32
C LEU A 270 -16.27 15.81 17.74
N GLN A 271 -17.57 15.64 17.48
CA GLN A 271 -18.10 14.43 16.84
C GLN A 271 -17.47 14.20 15.46
N ARG A 272 -17.36 15.27 14.67
CA ARG A 272 -16.70 15.27 13.36
C ARG A 272 -15.21 14.89 13.46
N PHE A 273 -14.47 15.47 14.41
CA PHE A 273 -13.07 15.14 14.61
C PHE A 273 -12.87 13.66 14.96
N LEU A 274 -13.66 13.12 15.90
CA LEU A 274 -13.59 11.72 16.31
C LEU A 274 -13.94 10.75 15.15
N LEU A 275 -14.89 11.13 14.28
CA LEU A 275 -15.18 10.36 13.08
C LEU A 275 -13.98 10.32 12.13
N ASN A 276 -13.35 11.46 11.88
CA ASN A 276 -12.19 11.54 11.01
C ASN A 276 -10.98 10.77 11.57
N GLU A 277 -10.82 10.79 12.90
CA GLU A 277 -9.84 9.99 13.62
C GLU A 277 -10.05 8.49 13.37
N ARG A 278 -11.30 8.00 13.45
CA ARG A 278 -11.66 6.60 13.15
C ARG A 278 -11.37 6.18 11.71
N LEU A 279 -11.36 7.12 10.78
CA LEU A 279 -11.09 6.86 9.36
C LEU A 279 -9.61 6.96 8.97
N LEU A 280 -8.76 7.49 9.85
CA LEU A 280 -7.32 7.65 9.60
C LEU A 280 -6.62 6.34 9.19
N PRO A 281 -6.88 5.16 9.80
CA PRO A 281 -6.27 3.91 9.36
C PRO A 281 -6.59 3.58 7.89
N TYR A 282 -7.82 3.84 7.46
CA TYR A 282 -8.27 3.60 6.09
C TYR A 282 -7.73 4.64 5.11
N ALA A 283 -7.58 5.90 5.53
CA ALA A 283 -6.91 6.92 4.73
C ALA A 283 -5.46 6.49 4.40
N VAL A 284 -4.76 5.89 5.36
CA VAL A 284 -3.43 5.29 5.14
C VAL A 284 -3.51 4.12 4.15
N LEU A 285 -4.48 3.21 4.29
CA LEU A 285 -4.64 2.11 3.32
C LEU A 285 -4.81 2.62 1.88
N PHE A 286 -5.66 3.64 1.69
CA PHE A 286 -5.95 4.22 0.39
C PHE A 286 -4.82 5.10 -0.17
N GLY A 287 -3.87 5.54 0.66
CA GLY A 287 -2.76 6.40 0.23
C GLY A 287 -3.09 7.88 0.23
N LEU A 288 -4.11 8.26 1.02
CA LEU A 288 -4.59 9.62 1.20
C LEU A 288 -4.12 10.21 2.54
N GLU A 289 -3.06 9.64 3.14
CA GLU A 289 -2.61 10.01 4.48
C GLU A 289 -2.19 11.48 4.59
N ARG A 290 -1.56 12.03 3.54
CA ARG A 290 -1.04 13.41 3.56
C ARG A 290 -2.17 14.43 3.61
N SER A 291 -3.19 14.26 2.77
CA SER A 291 -4.38 15.12 2.79
C SER A 291 -5.16 14.92 4.08
N TRP A 292 -5.40 13.68 4.51
CA TRP A 292 -6.16 13.39 5.72
C TRP A 292 -5.53 13.93 7.01
N THR A 293 -4.20 13.91 7.09
CA THR A 293 -3.45 14.49 8.22
C THR A 293 -3.63 16.00 8.28
N SER A 294 -3.67 16.69 7.14
CA SER A 294 -3.88 18.14 7.10
C SER A 294 -5.29 18.53 7.58
N VAL A 295 -6.32 17.76 7.20
CA VAL A 295 -7.71 17.96 7.65
C VAL A 295 -7.80 17.84 9.17
N LEU A 296 -7.21 16.79 9.74
CA LEU A 296 -7.20 16.58 11.19
C LEU A 296 -6.44 17.68 11.94
N ARG A 297 -5.34 18.21 11.38
CA ARG A 297 -4.63 19.36 11.97
C ARG A 297 -5.50 20.60 12.02
N THR A 298 -6.15 20.95 10.90
CA THR A 298 -7.03 22.11 10.82
C THR A 298 -8.20 21.99 11.81
N GLU A 299 -8.88 20.85 11.85
CA GLU A 299 -9.99 20.62 12.78
C GLU A 299 -9.54 20.68 14.25
N SER A 300 -8.37 20.12 14.57
CA SER A 300 -7.81 20.21 15.92
C SER A 300 -7.49 21.65 16.33
N GLN A 301 -6.99 22.47 15.41
CA GLN A 301 -6.68 23.88 15.67
C GLN A 301 -7.96 24.68 15.89
N GLU A 302 -9.01 24.43 15.11
CA GLU A 302 -10.32 25.05 15.31
C GLU A 302 -10.95 24.65 16.66
N LEU A 303 -10.85 23.38 17.04
CA LEU A 303 -11.31 22.90 18.36
C LEU A 303 -10.55 23.59 19.50
N ARG A 304 -9.23 23.72 19.39
CA ARG A 304 -8.40 24.44 20.38
C ARG A 304 -8.81 25.90 20.55
N LEU A 305 -9.21 26.57 19.48
CA LEU A 305 -9.65 27.96 19.49
C LEU A 305 -11.07 28.12 20.06
N ALA A 306 -11.92 27.10 19.95
CA ALA A 306 -13.30 27.13 20.41
C ALA A 306 -13.48 26.76 21.89
N ASP A 307 -12.74 25.78 22.42
CA ASP A 307 -13.05 25.13 23.71
C ASP A 307 -12.09 25.43 24.88
N GLY A 308 -11.11 26.34 24.74
CA GLY A 308 -10.29 26.73 25.89
C GLY A 308 -9.51 25.55 26.52
N VAL A 309 -8.49 25.09 25.80
CA VAL A 309 -7.31 24.31 26.24
C VAL A 309 -7.48 22.91 26.90
N ASP A 310 -8.41 22.56 27.78
CA ASP A 310 -8.21 21.31 28.58
C ASP A 310 -9.06 20.08 28.20
N GLY A 311 -10.32 20.22 27.77
CA GLY A 311 -11.23 19.06 27.66
C GLY A 311 -11.11 18.21 26.39
N ALA A 312 -10.94 18.84 25.22
CA ALA A 312 -10.92 18.15 23.94
C ALA A 312 -9.59 17.40 23.67
N LEU A 313 -8.49 17.87 24.27
CA LEU A 313 -7.15 17.32 24.05
C LEU A 313 -6.90 16.03 24.82
N GLU A 314 -7.54 15.84 25.99
CA GLU A 314 -7.47 14.58 26.73
C GLU A 314 -8.19 13.43 25.98
N VAL A 315 -9.24 13.77 25.23
CA VAL A 315 -10.01 12.83 24.40
C VAL A 315 -9.31 12.56 23.05
N ALA A 316 -8.63 13.55 22.46
CA ALA A 316 -7.98 13.43 21.15
C ALA A 316 -6.45 13.15 21.19
N GLY A 317 -5.85 13.19 22.38
CA GLY A 317 -4.40 13.43 22.56
C GLY A 317 -3.46 12.41 21.93
N GLY A 318 -3.90 11.16 21.76
CA GLY A 318 -3.07 10.10 21.16
C GLY A 318 -2.85 10.27 19.66
N VAL A 319 -3.82 10.82 18.92
CA VAL A 319 -3.74 10.88 17.44
C VAL A 319 -3.11 12.18 16.97
N ILE A 320 -3.18 13.26 17.74
CA ILE A 320 -2.53 14.54 17.41
C ILE A 320 -1.00 14.44 17.55
N GLU A 321 -0.50 13.74 18.56
CA GLU A 321 0.93 13.46 18.71
C GLU A 321 1.43 12.61 17.54
N VAL A 322 0.63 11.64 17.09
CA VAL A 322 0.88 10.87 15.88
C VAL A 322 0.87 11.77 14.65
N ILE A 323 -0.10 12.66 14.48
CA ILE A 323 -0.26 13.60 13.35
C ILE A 323 0.87 14.62 13.23
N GLU A 324 1.35 15.21 14.32
CA GLU A 324 2.53 16.08 14.29
C GLU A 324 3.79 15.30 13.95
N LEU A 325 3.83 14.02 14.33
CA LEU A 325 4.86 13.08 13.92
C LEU A 325 4.70 12.46 12.53
N VAL A 326 3.51 12.56 11.93
CA VAL A 326 3.11 11.97 10.64
C VAL A 326 3.69 12.71 9.44
N GLY A 327 4.48 13.78 9.66
CA GLY A 327 5.58 14.11 8.74
C GLY A 327 6.51 12.91 8.48
N GLY A 328 6.50 11.93 9.38
CA GLY A 328 7.15 10.63 9.32
C GLY A 328 6.28 9.45 8.86
N VAL A 329 4.99 9.57 8.54
CA VAL A 329 4.26 8.44 7.89
C VAL A 329 4.72 8.23 6.47
N VAL A 330 5.12 9.31 5.78
CA VAL A 330 5.90 9.20 4.56
C VAL A 330 7.16 8.39 4.85
N HIS A 331 7.85 8.60 5.97
CA HIS A 331 9.01 7.80 6.37
C HIS A 331 8.70 6.41 6.90
N LEU A 332 7.51 6.09 7.40
CA LEU A 332 7.15 4.76 7.90
C LEU A 332 6.66 3.87 6.75
N VAL A 333 5.86 4.43 5.84
CA VAL A 333 5.49 3.81 4.56
C VAL A 333 6.70 3.71 3.63
N SER A 334 7.62 4.69 3.63
CA SER A 334 8.90 4.58 2.90
C SER A 334 9.93 3.72 3.65
N ALA A 335 9.95 3.68 4.99
CA ALA A 335 10.85 2.78 5.73
C ALA A 335 10.45 1.32 5.58
N VAL A 336 9.14 1.04 5.46
CA VAL A 336 8.60 -0.28 5.14
C VAL A 336 8.71 -0.54 3.63
N GLY A 337 8.44 0.45 2.78
CA GLY A 337 8.52 0.38 1.31
C GLY A 337 9.96 0.20 0.79
N ASP A 338 10.91 1.04 1.20
CA ASP A 338 12.34 0.94 0.86
C ASP A 338 12.95 -0.35 1.40
N LEU A 339 12.47 -0.87 2.54
CA LEU A 339 12.90 -2.17 3.08
C LEU A 339 12.33 -3.34 2.26
N MET A 340 11.15 -3.18 1.65
CA MET A 340 10.56 -4.14 0.70
C MET A 340 11.26 -4.08 -0.68
N ASP A 341 11.70 -2.90 -1.12
CA ASP A 341 12.33 -2.72 -2.43
C ASP A 341 13.84 -3.06 -2.43
N ALA A 342 14.53 -2.87 -1.29
CA ALA A 342 15.96 -3.19 -1.12
C ALA A 342 16.33 -4.68 -1.28
N THR A 343 15.35 -5.58 -1.41
CA THR A 343 15.61 -7.01 -1.69
C THR A 343 14.79 -7.57 -2.86
N GLY A 344 13.84 -6.80 -3.41
CA GLY A 344 13.14 -7.13 -4.66
C GLY A 344 13.83 -6.59 -5.92
N GLY A 345 14.75 -5.64 -5.77
CA GLY A 345 15.50 -5.03 -6.86
C GLY A 345 16.80 -5.76 -7.19
N VAL A 346 16.73 -6.89 -7.90
CA VAL A 346 17.85 -7.40 -8.72
C VAL A 346 17.49 -7.36 -10.22
N VAL A 347 16.60 -6.45 -10.64
CA VAL A 347 16.29 -6.29 -12.08
C VAL A 347 16.41 -4.84 -12.58
N GLU A 348 16.82 -3.87 -11.75
CA GLU A 348 17.09 -2.52 -12.25
C GLU A 348 18.55 -2.34 -12.69
N VAL A 349 18.94 -3.12 -13.70
CA VAL A 349 20.17 -2.88 -14.49
C VAL A 349 19.80 -2.86 -15.97
N VAL A 350 18.89 -1.97 -16.38
CA VAL A 350 18.83 -1.45 -17.76
C VAL A 350 18.23 -0.03 -17.71
N GLY A 351 18.94 0.91 -17.08
CA GLY A 351 18.62 2.34 -17.13
C GLY A 351 19.79 3.23 -17.58
N GLY A 352 21.00 2.68 -17.67
CA GLY A 352 22.23 3.45 -17.87
C GLY A 352 22.81 3.45 -19.29
N VAL A 353 22.04 3.14 -20.34
CA VAL A 353 22.60 3.02 -21.72
C VAL A 353 22.17 4.16 -22.66
N PHE A 354 21.32 5.11 -22.24
CA PHE A 354 20.87 6.20 -23.11
C PHE A 354 21.50 7.58 -22.87
N GLU A 355 22.52 7.70 -22.02
CA GLU A 355 23.18 9.00 -21.74
C GLU A 355 24.64 9.09 -22.24
N ALA A 356 25.03 8.25 -23.21
CA ALA A 356 26.39 8.24 -23.79
C ALA A 356 26.43 8.55 -25.30
N VAL A 357 25.38 9.14 -25.88
CA VAL A 357 25.36 9.56 -27.31
C VAL A 357 25.11 11.06 -27.49
N SER A 358 25.35 11.87 -26.44
CA SER A 358 25.41 13.34 -26.59
C SER A 358 26.61 13.95 -25.90
N SER A 359 27.80 13.45 -26.24
CA SER A 359 29.05 14.20 -26.13
C SER A 359 29.96 13.86 -27.30
#